data_AF-A0A3D3FZK2-F1
#
_entry.id   AF-A0A3D3FZK2-F1
#
_cell.length_a   1.000
_cell.length_b   1.000
_cell.length_c   1.000
_cell.angle_alpha   90.00
_cell.angle_beta   90.00
_cell.angle_gamma   90.00
#
_symmetry.space_group_name_H-M   'P 1'
#
loop_
_entity.id
_entity.type
_entity.pdbx_description
1 polymer ?
#
loop_
_entity_poly.entity_id
_entity_poly.type
_entity_poly.pdbx_seq_one_letter_code
_entity_poly.pdbx_strand_id
1 'polypeptide(L)'
;MKLALFDLDHTLLNTDSDHSWGEFLVNEGLVDPVRHRQINDSFYEDYKAGQLDPIAYNEFVFEFLTKHDLPYLTELHERFMQKVIRAQMRPQGFETVKKHQALGHEIVGITATSDFITAPIFREFGITEIIATNAELIDHRYTGKVTGIACYQKGKLARLEQWLNGRTVTESWAYS
;
A
#
# COMPACT_ATOMS: atom_id res chain seq x y z
N MET A 1 -11.75 20.07 10.25
CA MET A 1 -10.44 19.51 10.62
C MET A 1 -9.42 19.86 9.55
N LYS A 2 -8.14 19.93 9.92
CA LYS A 2 -7.02 20.10 9.00
C LYS A 2 -6.44 18.72 8.67
N LEU A 3 -6.31 18.39 7.39
CA LEU A 3 -6.01 17.02 6.93
C LEU A 3 -4.76 16.97 6.05
N ALA A 4 -3.81 16.09 6.34
CA ALA A 4 -2.68 15.78 5.47
C ALA A 4 -2.82 14.36 4.93
N LEU A 5 -2.87 14.24 3.60
CA LEU A 5 -2.97 12.98 2.87
C LEU A 5 -1.61 12.65 2.27
N PHE A 6 -1.13 11.44 2.51
CA PHE A 6 0.14 10.95 2.00
C PHE A 6 -0.08 9.75 1.12
N ASP A 7 0.24 9.89 -0.16
CA ASP A 7 0.49 8.74 -1.01
C ASP A 7 1.80 8.05 -0.60
N LEU A 8 2.02 6.82 -1.07
CA LEU A 8 3.17 6.00 -0.65
C LEU A 8 4.22 5.90 -1.75
N ASP A 9 3.86 5.22 -2.82
CA ASP A 9 4.76 4.81 -3.89
C ASP A 9 5.18 6.02 -4.71
N HIS A 10 6.49 6.18 -4.91
CA HIS A 10 7.10 7.38 -5.49
C HIS A 10 6.85 8.70 -4.74
N THR A 11 6.23 8.67 -3.55
CA THR A 11 5.94 9.84 -2.70
C THR A 11 6.74 9.82 -1.40
N LEU A 12 6.46 8.84 -0.53
CA LEU A 12 7.19 8.55 0.69
C LEU A 12 8.30 7.53 0.44
N LEU A 13 8.18 6.74 -0.62
CA LEU A 13 9.19 5.80 -1.10
C LEU A 13 9.80 6.27 -2.43
N ASN A 14 11.03 5.83 -2.70
CA ASN A 14 11.68 5.97 -4.00
C ASN A 14 11.34 4.86 -5.00
N THR A 15 10.46 3.93 -4.62
CA THR A 15 10.07 2.76 -5.40
C THR A 15 8.55 2.61 -5.43
N ASP A 16 8.09 1.69 -6.28
CA ASP A 16 6.77 1.09 -6.23
C ASP A 16 6.80 -0.16 -5.34
N SER A 17 6.10 -0.12 -4.20
CA SER A 17 6.13 -1.17 -3.18
C SER A 17 5.41 -2.45 -3.60
N ASP A 18 4.42 -2.39 -4.48
CA ASP A 18 3.69 -3.55 -4.99
C ASP A 18 4.57 -4.36 -5.95
N HIS A 19 5.18 -3.66 -6.92
CA HIS A 19 6.15 -4.27 -7.84
C HIS A 19 7.37 -4.80 -7.09
N SER A 20 7.88 -4.04 -6.10
CA SER A 20 9.00 -4.45 -5.26
C SER A 20 8.69 -5.69 -4.42
N TRP A 21 7.45 -5.85 -3.95
CA TRP A 21 7.02 -7.06 -3.24
C TRP A 21 7.06 -8.27 -4.18
N GLY A 22 6.56 -8.14 -5.40
CA GLY A 22 6.64 -9.20 -6.39
C GLY A 22 8.07 -9.63 -6.72
N GLU A 23 8.98 -8.68 -6.93
CA GLU A 23 10.40 -8.98 -7.14
C GLU A 23 11.08 -9.58 -5.91
N PHE A 24 10.68 -9.16 -4.71
CA PHE A 24 11.15 -9.77 -3.47
C PHE A 24 10.75 -11.25 -3.37
N LEU A 25 9.50 -11.60 -3.68
CA LEU A 25 9.05 -13.01 -3.69
C LEU A 25 9.85 -13.86 -4.70
N VAL A 26 10.14 -13.30 -5.88
CA VAL A 26 10.98 -13.95 -6.91
C VAL A 26 12.39 -14.20 -6.37
N ASN A 27 13.01 -13.18 -5.75
CA ASN A 27 14.38 -13.26 -5.25
C ASN A 27 14.53 -14.20 -4.04
N GLU A 28 13.50 -14.35 -3.21
CA GLU A 28 13.48 -15.34 -2.12
C GLU A 28 13.12 -16.76 -2.62
N GLY A 29 12.85 -16.94 -3.92
CA GLY A 29 12.52 -18.24 -4.51
C GLY A 29 11.14 -18.78 -4.10
N LEU A 30 10.20 -17.89 -3.75
CA LEU A 30 8.89 -18.25 -3.22
C LEU A 30 7.81 -18.41 -4.31
N VAL A 31 8.10 -17.95 -5.53
CA VAL A 31 7.21 -17.98 -6.69
C VAL A 31 7.99 -18.37 -7.95
N ASP A 32 7.28 -18.76 -9.01
CA ASP A 32 7.92 -19.02 -10.31
C ASP A 32 8.54 -17.73 -10.86
N PRO A 33 9.87 -17.66 -11.05
CA PRO A 33 10.55 -16.40 -11.34
C PRO A 33 10.21 -15.84 -12.72
N VAL A 34 9.88 -16.70 -13.70
CA VAL A 34 9.61 -16.26 -15.08
C VAL A 34 8.19 -15.74 -15.18
N ARG A 35 7.22 -16.56 -14.76
CA ARG A 35 5.81 -16.22 -14.82
C ARG A 35 5.47 -15.05 -13.91
N HIS A 36 5.98 -15.05 -12.68
CA HIS A 36 5.64 -14.01 -11.71
C HIS A 36 6.19 -12.66 -12.14
N ARG A 37 7.46 -12.59 -12.57
CA ARG A 37 8.06 -11.34 -13.06
C ARG A 37 7.32 -10.81 -14.29
N GLN A 38 6.97 -11.68 -15.25
CA GLN A 38 6.23 -11.25 -16.44
C GLN A 38 4.88 -10.60 -16.10
N ILE A 39 4.12 -11.20 -15.17
CA ILE A 39 2.82 -10.65 -14.75
C ILE A 39 3.01 -9.37 -13.94
N ASN A 40 3.96 -9.36 -13.00
CA ASN A 40 4.30 -8.20 -12.16
C ASN A 40 4.71 -6.98 -13.01
N ASP A 41 5.59 -7.19 -13.99
CA ASP A 41 6.03 -6.15 -14.92
C ASP A 41 4.88 -5.64 -15.79
N SER A 42 4.00 -6.54 -16.27
CA SER A 42 2.82 -6.13 -17.06
C SER A 42 1.90 -5.20 -16.28
N PHE A 43 1.58 -5.54 -15.03
CA PHE A 43 0.75 -4.67 -14.19
C PHE A 43 1.43 -3.34 -13.87
N TYR A 44 2.75 -3.34 -13.67
CA TYR A 44 3.49 -2.10 -13.45
C TYR A 44 3.49 -1.20 -14.69
N GLU A 45 3.58 -1.76 -15.90
CA GLU A 45 3.40 -0.98 -17.14
C GLU A 45 1.98 -0.43 -17.27
N ASP A 46 0.94 -1.23 -16.97
CA ASP A 46 -0.45 -0.77 -16.99
C ASP A 46 -0.71 0.35 -15.97
N TYR A 47 -0.08 0.28 -14.79
CA TYR A 47 -0.11 1.33 -13.78
C TYR A 47 0.48 2.63 -14.30
N LYS A 48 1.70 2.59 -14.88
CA LYS A 48 2.34 3.76 -15.48
C LYS A 48 1.53 4.34 -16.65
N ALA A 49 0.82 3.49 -17.39
CA ALA A 49 -0.07 3.88 -18.48
C ALA A 49 -1.44 4.41 -18.00
N GLY A 50 -1.75 4.32 -16.70
CA GLY A 50 -3.05 4.71 -16.14
C GLY A 50 -4.22 3.78 -16.52
N GLN A 51 -3.90 2.57 -16.97
CA GLN A 51 -4.85 1.56 -17.49
C GLN A 51 -4.99 0.34 -16.59
N LEU A 52 -4.32 0.34 -15.44
CA LEU A 52 -4.34 -0.74 -14.47
C LEU A 52 -5.76 -1.14 -14.10
N ASP A 53 -6.04 -2.45 -14.14
CA ASP A 53 -7.14 -3.06 -13.40
C ASP A 53 -6.67 -3.27 -11.95
N PRO A 54 -7.12 -2.43 -11.00
CA PRO A 54 -6.62 -2.48 -9.63
C PRO A 54 -7.10 -3.74 -8.89
N ILE A 55 -8.22 -4.33 -9.28
CA ILE A 55 -8.73 -5.56 -8.69
C ILE A 55 -7.86 -6.72 -9.16
N ALA A 56 -7.64 -6.84 -10.47
CA ALA A 56 -6.84 -7.93 -11.03
C ALA A 56 -5.41 -7.93 -10.47
N TYR A 57 -4.79 -6.76 -10.33
CA TYR A 57 -3.43 -6.68 -9.80
C TYR A 57 -3.36 -7.05 -8.31
N ASN A 58 -4.24 -6.49 -7.47
CA ASN A 58 -4.26 -6.81 -6.05
C ASN A 58 -4.61 -8.29 -5.81
N GLU A 59 -5.56 -8.87 -6.56
CA GLU A 59 -5.89 -10.29 -6.41
C GLU A 59 -4.75 -11.22 -6.88
N PHE A 60 -3.97 -10.81 -7.88
CA PHE A 60 -2.72 -11.51 -8.25
C PHE A 60 -1.72 -11.52 -7.08
N VAL A 61 -1.52 -10.37 -6.42
CA VAL A 61 -0.67 -10.27 -5.23
C VAL A 61 -1.23 -11.11 -4.08
N PHE A 62 -2.55 -11.11 -3.88
CA PHE A 62 -3.21 -11.85 -2.80
C PHE A 62 -3.20 -13.36 -3.01
N GLU A 63 -3.03 -13.85 -4.24
CA GLU A 63 -2.91 -15.29 -4.53
C GLU A 63 -1.81 -15.92 -3.66
N PHE A 64 -0.67 -15.24 -3.50
CA PHE A 64 0.41 -15.70 -2.63
C PHE A 64 -0.04 -15.78 -1.16
N LEU A 65 -0.76 -14.77 -0.68
CA LEU A 65 -1.21 -14.70 0.71
C LEU A 65 -2.14 -15.86 1.09
N THR A 66 -2.94 -16.37 0.14
CA THR A 66 -3.84 -17.52 0.39
C THR A 66 -3.11 -18.82 0.72
N LYS A 67 -1.83 -18.94 0.35
CA LYS A 67 -1.02 -20.16 0.46
C LYS A 67 -0.27 -20.28 1.79
N HIS A 68 -0.34 -19.24 2.62
CA HIS A 68 0.47 -19.13 3.84
C HIS A 68 -0.37 -18.66 5.04
N ASP A 69 0.10 -18.95 6.24
CA ASP A 69 -0.53 -18.46 7.47
C ASP A 69 -0.05 -17.05 7.86
N LEU A 70 -0.81 -16.39 8.72
CA LEU A 70 -0.51 -15.01 9.15
C LEU A 70 0.85 -14.87 9.84
N PRO A 71 1.29 -15.78 10.73
CA PRO A 71 2.63 -15.70 11.32
C PRO A 71 3.74 -15.69 10.27
N TYR A 72 3.70 -16.60 9.31
CA TYR A 72 4.69 -16.65 8.24
C TYR A 72 4.67 -15.38 7.38
N LEU A 73 3.47 -14.90 6.99
CA LEU A 73 3.33 -13.69 6.20
C LEU A 73 3.84 -12.45 6.94
N THR A 74 3.65 -12.38 8.25
CA THR A 74 4.17 -11.29 9.09
C THR A 74 5.70 -11.30 9.12
N GLU A 75 6.31 -12.47 9.32
CA GLU A 75 7.78 -12.61 9.29
C GLU A 75 8.36 -12.31 7.91
N LEU A 76 7.71 -12.78 6.85
CA LEU A 76 8.11 -12.52 5.48
C LEU A 76 8.03 -11.02 5.15
N HIS A 77 6.96 -10.34 5.59
CA HIS A 77 6.83 -8.89 5.43
C HIS A 77 7.94 -8.13 6.16
N GLU A 78 8.29 -8.51 7.40
CA GLU A 78 9.41 -7.87 8.10
C GLU A 78 10.75 -8.07 7.37
N ARG A 79 10.98 -9.23 6.73
CA ARG A 79 12.15 -9.44 5.86
C ARG A 79 12.13 -8.53 4.64
N PHE A 80 10.96 -8.30 4.04
CA PHE A 80 10.79 -7.34 2.96
C PHE A 80 11.09 -5.90 3.41
N MET A 81 10.61 -5.52 4.59
CA MET A 81 10.93 -4.22 5.20
C MET A 81 12.44 -4.02 5.33
N GLN A 82 13.14 -5.02 5.88
CA GLN A 82 14.58 -4.99 6.10
C GLN A 82 15.40 -4.96 4.82
N LYS A 83 15.09 -5.84 3.86
CA LYS A 83 15.90 -6.04 2.65
C LYS A 83 15.61 -5.01 1.56
N VAL A 84 14.38 -4.48 1.51
CA VAL A 84 13.92 -3.66 0.38
C VAL A 84 13.45 -2.29 0.84
N ILE A 85 12.38 -2.22 1.64
CA ILE A 85 11.65 -0.97 1.86
C ILE A 85 12.47 0.09 2.58
N ARG A 86 13.16 -0.24 3.68
CA ARG A 86 13.87 0.75 4.51
C ARG A 86 14.91 1.56 3.73
N ALA A 87 15.58 0.93 2.76
CA ALA A 87 16.53 1.62 1.88
C ALA A 87 15.86 2.59 0.89
N GLN A 88 14.57 2.41 0.62
CA GLN A 88 13.78 3.22 -0.31
C GLN A 88 12.97 4.33 0.40
N MET A 89 12.88 4.33 1.73
CA MET A 89 12.14 5.34 2.49
C MET A 89 12.82 6.72 2.38
N ARG A 90 12.02 7.75 2.06
CA ARG A 90 12.53 9.11 1.89
C ARG A 90 12.62 9.83 3.24
N PRO A 91 13.80 10.36 3.63
CA PRO A 91 13.95 11.13 4.87
C PRO A 91 12.99 12.32 4.98
N GLN A 92 12.75 13.03 3.87
CA GLN A 92 11.81 14.17 3.80
C GLN A 92 10.36 13.77 4.12
N GLY A 93 9.98 12.51 3.89
CA GLY A 93 8.67 11.98 4.25
C GLY A 93 8.47 12.01 5.77
N PHE A 94 9.44 11.53 6.54
CA PHE A 94 9.40 11.57 8.00
C PHE A 94 9.33 13.01 8.54
N GLU A 95 10.13 13.92 7.98
CA GLU A 95 10.12 15.33 8.37
C GLU A 95 8.75 15.98 8.14
N THR A 96 8.14 15.69 7.00
CA THR A 96 6.83 16.24 6.62
C THR A 96 5.71 15.68 7.50
N VAL A 97 5.71 14.36 7.75
CA VAL A 97 4.75 13.73 8.66
C VAL A 97 4.88 14.31 10.08
N LYS A 98 6.11 14.41 10.60
CA LYS A 98 6.38 14.98 11.92
C LYS A 98 5.92 16.45 12.03
N LYS A 99 6.08 17.24 10.97
CA LYS A 99 5.57 18.61 10.91
C LYS A 99 4.05 18.64 11.07
N HIS A 100 3.32 17.79 10.34
CA HIS A 100 1.87 17.72 10.45
C HIS A 100 1.39 17.23 11.82
N GLN A 101 2.11 16.28 12.43
CA GLN A 101 1.83 15.82 13.80
C GLN A 101 1.98 16.98 14.80
N ALA A 102 3.08 17.75 14.71
CA ALA A 102 3.33 18.89 15.59
C ALA A 102 2.29 20.01 15.45
N LEU A 103 1.66 20.14 14.28
CA LEU A 103 0.58 21.09 14.03
C LEU A 103 -0.80 20.57 14.45
N GLY A 104 -0.90 19.32 14.94
CA GLY A 104 -2.17 18.70 15.33
C GLY A 104 -3.10 18.45 14.14
N HIS A 105 -2.56 18.21 12.94
CA HIS A 105 -3.36 17.85 11.77
C HIS A 105 -3.73 16.37 11.85
N GLU A 106 -4.89 16.03 11.27
CA GLU A 106 -5.22 14.64 10.94
C GLU A 106 -4.30 14.17 9.82
N ILE A 107 -3.75 12.97 9.94
CA ILE A 107 -2.79 12.42 8.96
C ILE A 107 -3.30 11.07 8.50
N VAL A 108 -3.40 10.90 7.19
CA VAL A 108 -3.90 9.67 6.58
C VAL A 108 -2.98 9.25 5.43
N GLY A 109 -2.53 7.99 5.48
CA GLY A 109 -1.90 7.33 4.34
C GLY A 109 -2.98 6.90 3.35
N ILE A 110 -2.81 7.18 2.06
CA ILE A 110 -3.81 6.85 1.05
C ILE A 110 -3.14 6.33 -0.23
N THR A 111 -3.30 5.05 -0.54
CA THR A 111 -2.54 4.34 -1.60
C THR A 111 -3.42 3.33 -2.33
N ALA A 112 -3.06 3.00 -3.57
CA ALA A 112 -3.70 1.93 -4.34
C ALA A 112 -3.20 0.54 -3.95
N THR A 113 -1.94 0.45 -3.51
CA THR A 113 -1.27 -0.78 -3.08
C THR A 113 -1.96 -1.38 -1.87
N SER A 114 -1.88 -2.71 -1.73
CA SER A 114 -2.60 -3.42 -0.68
C SER A 114 -2.25 -2.99 0.74
N ASP A 115 -3.23 -3.13 1.64
CA ASP A 115 -3.03 -2.91 3.08
C ASP A 115 -2.00 -3.87 3.68
N PHE A 116 -1.97 -5.13 3.25
CA PHE A 116 -0.95 -6.09 3.68
C PHE A 116 0.47 -5.57 3.45
N ILE A 117 0.75 -5.03 2.26
CA ILE A 117 2.07 -4.49 1.92
C ILE A 117 2.32 -3.17 2.66
N THR A 118 1.34 -2.26 2.68
CA THR A 118 1.59 -0.86 3.02
C THR A 118 1.41 -0.52 4.49
N ALA A 119 0.59 -1.28 5.25
CA ALA A 119 0.31 -0.94 6.63
C ALA A 119 1.54 -0.94 7.55
N PRO A 120 2.50 -1.88 7.45
CA PRO A 120 3.75 -1.80 8.21
C PRO A 120 4.64 -0.63 7.76
N ILE A 121 4.61 -0.26 6.47
CA ILE A 121 5.41 0.84 5.91
C ILE A 121 4.93 2.19 6.45
N PHE A 122 3.62 2.47 6.37
CA PHE A 122 3.04 3.69 6.92
C PHE A 122 3.26 3.82 8.43
N ARG A 123 3.19 2.71 9.17
CA ARG A 123 3.48 2.69 10.60
C ARG A 123 4.91 3.10 10.91
N GLU A 124 5.89 2.75 10.06
CA GLU A 124 7.27 3.18 10.23
C GLU A 124 7.42 4.70 10.05
N PHE A 125 6.61 5.33 9.18
CA PHE A 125 6.49 6.80 9.10
C PHE A 125 5.70 7.44 10.26
N GLY A 126 5.10 6.64 11.15
CA GLY A 126 4.23 7.13 12.23
C GLY A 126 2.80 7.47 11.78
N ILE A 127 2.34 6.90 10.66
CA ILE A 127 0.98 7.04 10.13
C ILE A 127 0.19 5.77 10.47
N THR A 128 -0.91 5.92 11.22
CA THR A 128 -1.76 4.78 11.64
C THR A 128 -3.10 4.72 10.91
N GLU A 129 -3.62 5.87 10.47
CA GLU A 129 -4.84 5.93 9.65
C GLU A 129 -4.46 5.70 8.19
N ILE A 130 -5.00 4.63 7.58
CA ILE A 130 -4.61 4.19 6.24
C ILE A 130 -5.85 3.86 5.43
N ILE A 131 -5.89 4.39 4.22
CA ILE A 131 -6.88 4.09 3.20
C ILE A 131 -6.14 3.40 2.05
N ALA A 132 -6.20 2.07 2.04
CA ALA A 132 -5.56 1.22 1.03
C ALA A 132 -6.61 0.32 0.35
N THR A 133 -6.18 -0.41 -0.69
CA THR A 133 -6.96 -1.56 -1.18
C THR A 133 -6.84 -2.69 -0.15
N ASN A 134 -7.95 -3.24 0.32
CA ASN A 134 -7.92 -4.22 1.41
C ASN A 134 -8.00 -5.66 0.89
N ALA A 135 -7.11 -6.51 1.40
CA ALA A 135 -7.22 -7.96 1.24
C ALA A 135 -8.33 -8.51 2.15
N GLU A 136 -9.25 -9.31 1.59
CA GLU A 136 -10.29 -9.96 2.37
C GLU A 136 -9.72 -11.07 3.25
N LEU A 137 -10.10 -11.03 4.53
CA LEU A 137 -9.70 -11.98 5.56
C LEU A 137 -10.94 -12.60 6.20
N ILE A 138 -11.07 -13.93 6.14
CA ILE A 138 -12.15 -14.69 6.79
C ILE A 138 -11.51 -15.73 7.70
N ASP A 139 -11.94 -15.80 8.96
CA ASP A 139 -11.40 -16.73 9.96
C ASP A 139 -9.85 -16.75 10.01
N HIS A 140 -9.26 -15.55 9.98
CA HIS A 140 -7.81 -15.32 9.96
C HIS A 140 -7.06 -15.89 8.75
N ARG A 141 -7.75 -16.10 7.62
CA ARG A 141 -7.16 -16.55 6.35
C ARG A 141 -7.50 -15.59 5.21
N TYR A 142 -6.51 -15.26 4.40
CA TYR A 142 -6.72 -14.46 3.20
C TYR A 142 -7.48 -15.28 2.15
N THR A 143 -8.51 -14.68 1.56
CA THR A 143 -9.33 -15.35 0.54
C THR A 143 -8.78 -15.18 -0.87
N GLY A 144 -7.86 -14.22 -1.06
CA GLY A 144 -7.34 -13.84 -2.37
C GLY A 144 -8.16 -12.74 -3.05
N LYS A 145 -9.20 -12.22 -2.39
CA LYS A 145 -10.12 -11.22 -2.95
C LYS A 145 -9.89 -9.84 -2.37
N VAL A 146 -10.19 -8.82 -3.19
CA VAL A 146 -10.31 -7.44 -2.71
C VAL A 146 -11.64 -7.28 -1.98
N THR A 147 -11.63 -6.67 -0.79
CA THR A 147 -12.85 -6.29 -0.09
C THR A 147 -13.16 -4.80 -0.22
N GLY A 148 -14.44 -4.49 -0.48
CA GLY A 148 -14.92 -3.12 -0.67
C GLY A 148 -14.46 -2.48 -1.99
N ILE A 149 -14.27 -1.16 -1.96
CA ILE A 149 -13.83 -0.38 -3.14
C ILE A 149 -12.29 -0.34 -3.18
N ALA A 150 -11.69 -0.71 -4.30
CA ALA A 150 -10.24 -0.56 -4.51
C ALA A 150 -9.82 0.92 -4.50
N CYS A 151 -8.68 1.22 -3.88
CA CYS A 151 -8.23 2.60 -3.64
C CYS A 151 -7.42 3.16 -4.84
N TYR A 152 -7.98 3.07 -6.04
CA TYR A 152 -7.32 3.50 -7.28
C TYR A 152 -8.16 4.54 -8.04
N GLN A 153 -7.52 5.61 -8.52
CA GLN A 153 -8.16 6.73 -9.23
C GLN A 153 -9.46 7.22 -8.54
N LYS A 154 -10.63 7.08 -9.19
CA LYS A 154 -11.93 7.48 -8.64
C LYS A 154 -12.26 6.75 -7.33
N GLY A 155 -11.78 5.52 -7.15
CA GLY A 155 -11.91 4.76 -5.92
C GLY A 155 -11.20 5.43 -4.74
N LYS A 156 -10.07 6.10 -4.97
CA LYS A 156 -9.34 6.88 -3.94
C LYS A 156 -10.22 7.97 -3.34
N LEU A 157 -10.99 8.68 -4.18
CA LEU A 157 -11.93 9.71 -3.72
C LEU A 157 -13.11 9.10 -2.94
N ALA A 158 -13.73 8.04 -3.47
CA ALA A 158 -14.85 7.37 -2.79
C ALA A 158 -14.44 6.82 -1.42
N ARG A 159 -13.23 6.24 -1.32
CA ARG A 159 -12.68 5.72 -0.07
C ARG A 159 -12.34 6.85 0.92
N LEU A 160 -11.82 7.98 0.44
CA LEU A 160 -11.61 9.17 1.27
C LEU A 160 -12.93 9.73 1.80
N GLU A 161 -13.97 9.83 0.97
CA GLU A 161 -15.31 10.27 1.40
C GLU A 161 -15.90 9.34 2.47
N GLN A 162 -15.77 8.02 2.29
CA GLN A 162 -16.17 7.03 3.28
C GLN A 162 -15.42 7.20 4.60
N TRP A 163 -14.10 7.40 4.55
CA TRP A 163 -13.31 7.65 5.76
C TRP A 163 -13.71 8.97 6.42
N LEU A 164 -13.93 10.05 5.64
CA LEU A 164 -14.36 11.34 6.18
C LEU A 164 -15.69 11.22 6.94
N ASN A 165 -16.63 10.41 6.44
CA ASN A 165 -17.90 10.12 7.11
C ASN A 165 -18.64 11.38 7.61
N GLY A 166 -18.76 12.39 6.73
CA GLY A 166 -19.42 13.66 7.04
C GLY A 166 -18.57 14.67 7.84
N ARG A 167 -17.34 14.34 8.24
CA ARG A 167 -16.41 15.30 8.87
C ARG A 167 -16.00 16.37 7.86
N THR A 168 -16.10 17.63 8.25
CA THR A 168 -15.72 18.76 7.40
C THR A 168 -14.21 18.98 7.40
N VAL A 169 -13.59 19.00 6.21
CA VAL A 169 -12.20 19.41 6.00
C VAL A 169 -12.17 20.91 5.77
N THR A 170 -11.46 21.64 6.65
CA THR A 170 -11.32 23.11 6.56
C THR A 170 -10.09 23.52 5.78
N GLU A 171 -9.06 22.66 5.76
CA GLU A 171 -7.82 22.85 5.02
C GLU A 171 -7.17 21.48 4.79
N SER A 172 -6.55 21.27 3.64
CA SER A 172 -5.89 20.00 3.33
C SER A 172 -4.58 20.15 2.56
N TRP A 173 -3.68 19.20 2.79
CA TRP A 173 -2.44 18.99 2.03
C TRP A 173 -2.46 17.58 1.45
N ALA A 174 -2.01 17.43 0.21
CA ALA A 174 -1.86 16.14 -0.44
C ALA A 174 -0.44 16.02 -0.99
N TYR A 175 0.20 14.90 -0.68
CA TYR A 175 1.54 14.55 -1.14
C TYR A 175 1.41 13.32 -2.05
N SER A 176 1.90 13.44 -3.29
CA SER A 176 1.99 12.37 -4.30
C SER A 176 3.28 12.52 -5.09
#